data_AF-A0A832VUC2-F1
#
_entry.id   AF-A0A832VUC2-F1
#
_cell.length_a   1.000
_cell.length_b   1.000
_cell.length_c   1.000
_cell.angle_alpha   90.00
_cell.angle_beta   90.00
_cell.angle_gamma   90.00
#
_symmetry.space_group_name_H-M   'P 1'
#
loop_
_entity.id
_entity.type
_entity.pdbx_description
1 polymer ?
#
loop_
_entity_poly.entity_id
_entity_poly.type
_entity_poly.pdbx_seq_one_letter_code
_entity_poly.pdbx_strand_id
1 'polypeptide(L)'
;NFKKGLDHSFLDFVLVDGTRKLIVLTPITGSSGDSKSSGVIMATMDTTILDKILLNRKGLGETGEVYLVNTDKMMISESRFIKNAAFAQQVDTFPVQECLARGVDINKSYPDYRSVPIVGFSYCAKDLGFVLLAEIDEAEIFKPIVSLRNELLGIGIVLTGLIVATTIVVSRGITRPLLNLRDAADRIGRGEFDHQIKVKSTDEIGDLAKQFEAMRKNVQEKNMNLNVLVKERTKDLTDIMNALDATAIVAITDKNGVITRVNQKFVEISGYQENELLGQNHRILKSGYHPQEFFENMWSVITTGTIFEGEIKNRAKDGTYYWVKTTIVPFLDESGSPEQY
;
A
#
# COMPACT_ATOMS: atom_id res chain seq x y z
N ASN A 1 -65.68 15.48 45.48
CA ASN A 1 -65.34 16.69 44.71
C ASN A 1 -65.88 17.98 45.33
N PHE A 2 -67.16 18.06 45.71
CA PHE A 2 -67.72 19.26 46.37
C PHE A 2 -66.96 19.72 47.62
N LYS A 3 -66.67 18.82 48.58
CA LYS A 3 -65.90 19.17 49.80
C LYS A 3 -64.48 19.68 49.51
N LYS A 4 -63.80 19.10 48.52
CA LYS A 4 -62.45 19.55 48.11
C LYS A 4 -62.48 20.97 47.52
N GLY A 5 -63.55 21.34 46.83
CA GLY A 5 -63.71 22.63 46.14
C GLY A 5 -64.11 23.79 47.03
N LEU A 6 -64.40 23.52 48.31
CA LEU A 6 -64.60 24.55 49.34
C LEU A 6 -63.27 25.11 49.85
N ASP A 7 -62.19 24.33 49.77
CA ASP A 7 -60.89 24.69 50.36
C ASP A 7 -59.96 25.37 49.33
N HIS A 8 -59.97 24.90 48.07
CA HIS A 8 -59.14 25.44 46.99
C HIS A 8 -59.77 25.19 45.62
N SER A 9 -59.34 25.98 44.63
CA SER A 9 -59.68 25.72 43.23
C SER A 9 -58.98 24.46 42.74
N PHE A 10 -59.69 23.58 42.07
CA PHE A 10 -59.09 22.42 41.41
C PHE A 10 -59.85 22.02 40.15
N LEU A 11 -59.14 21.31 39.28
CA LEU A 11 -59.65 20.76 38.04
C LEU A 11 -59.58 19.23 38.11
N ASP A 12 -60.63 18.56 37.65
CA ASP A 12 -60.72 17.09 37.68
C ASP A 12 -61.48 16.57 36.46
N PHE A 13 -61.19 15.34 36.06
CA PHE A 13 -61.88 14.65 34.96
C PHE A 13 -62.76 13.56 35.56
N VAL A 14 -64.06 13.62 35.30
CA VAL A 14 -65.03 12.68 35.86
C VAL A 14 -65.93 12.11 34.77
N LEU A 15 -66.45 10.91 35.03
CA LEU A 15 -67.45 10.28 34.18
C LEU A 15 -68.84 10.53 34.79
N VAL A 16 -69.70 11.27 34.08
CA VAL A 16 -71.07 11.59 34.51
C VAL A 16 -72.03 11.08 33.44
N ASP A 17 -72.91 10.15 33.81
CA ASP A 17 -73.90 9.52 32.92
C ASP A 17 -73.27 8.94 31.64
N GLY A 18 -72.11 8.28 31.76
CA GLY A 18 -71.38 7.70 30.64
C GLY A 18 -70.60 8.71 29.79
N THR A 19 -70.71 10.01 30.07
CA THR A 19 -70.01 11.07 29.33
C THR A 19 -68.85 11.60 30.17
N ARG A 20 -67.68 11.75 29.55
CA ARG A 20 -66.50 12.33 30.18
C ARG A 20 -66.65 13.85 30.27
N LYS A 21 -66.48 14.38 31.48
CA LYS A 21 -66.60 15.82 31.76
C LYS A 21 -65.39 16.30 32.53
N LEU A 22 -64.88 17.45 32.09
CA LEU A 22 -63.93 18.25 32.83
C LEU A 22 -64.72 19.09 33.81
N ILE A 23 -64.41 18.99 35.10
CA ILE A 23 -65.02 19.81 36.12
C ILE A 23 -63.97 20.77 36.68
N VAL A 24 -64.33 22.04 36.77
CA VAL A 24 -63.55 23.08 37.44
C VAL A 24 -64.37 23.55 38.63
N LEU A 25 -63.78 23.44 39.81
CA LEU A 25 -64.40 23.81 41.08
C LEU A 25 -63.59 24.95 41.69
N THR A 26 -64.24 26.05 42.04
CA THR A 26 -63.60 27.20 42.68
C THR A 26 -64.43 27.67 43.87
N PRO A 27 -63.84 27.85 45.07
CA PRO A 27 -64.56 28.36 46.22
C PRO A 27 -64.98 29.82 46.01
N ILE A 28 -66.20 30.15 46.46
CA ILE A 28 -66.67 31.53 46.56
C ILE A 28 -66.38 32.01 47.99
N THR A 29 -65.60 33.07 48.12
CA THR A 29 -65.35 33.75 49.40
C THR A 29 -66.24 34.99 49.53
N GLY A 30 -66.84 35.19 50.71
CA GLY A 30 -67.66 36.38 50.99
C GLY A 30 -66.83 37.66 51.06
N SER A 31 -67.44 38.81 50.79
CA SER A 31 -66.76 40.13 50.72
C SER A 31 -66.27 40.69 52.07
N SER A 32 -66.38 39.94 53.16
CA SER A 32 -66.21 40.42 54.54
C SER A 32 -65.23 39.53 55.31
N GLY A 33 -63.94 39.54 54.96
CA GLY A 33 -62.82 39.10 55.82
C GLY A 33 -62.85 37.71 56.46
N ASP A 34 -63.90 36.92 56.24
CA ASP A 34 -64.14 35.63 56.86
C ASP A 34 -63.56 34.58 55.92
N SER A 35 -62.56 33.83 56.38
CA SER A 35 -61.79 32.88 55.57
C SER A 35 -62.57 31.61 55.21
N LYS A 36 -63.90 31.62 55.38
CA LYS A 36 -64.76 30.46 55.25
C LYS A 36 -65.53 30.56 53.93
N SER A 37 -65.32 29.59 53.04
CA SER A 37 -66.00 29.53 51.74
C SER A 37 -67.53 29.41 51.94
N SER A 38 -68.28 30.27 51.27
CA SER A 38 -69.75 30.33 51.35
C SER A 38 -70.43 29.44 50.29
N GLY A 39 -69.66 28.85 49.38
CA GLY A 39 -70.17 28.01 48.29
C GLY A 39 -69.09 27.69 47.26
N VAL A 40 -69.41 26.87 46.27
CA VAL A 40 -68.47 26.47 45.20
C VAL A 40 -69.11 26.74 43.84
N ILE A 41 -68.38 27.40 42.94
CA ILE A 41 -68.73 27.44 41.52
C ILE A 41 -68.21 26.16 40.89
N MET A 42 -69.12 25.38 40.31
CA MET A 42 -68.78 24.23 39.47
C MET A 42 -69.06 24.59 38.01
N ALA A 43 -68.01 24.60 37.19
CA ALA A 43 -68.13 24.64 35.74
C ALA A 43 -67.85 23.24 35.18
N THR A 44 -68.67 22.76 34.25
CA THR A 44 -68.48 21.46 33.60
C THR A 44 -68.30 21.66 32.09
N MET A 45 -67.30 21.04 31.50
CA MET A 45 -67.04 21.07 30.05
C MET A 45 -66.99 19.65 29.49
N ASP A 46 -67.51 19.46 28.28
CA ASP A 46 -67.41 18.20 27.55
C ASP A 46 -65.98 18.01 27.02
N THR A 47 -65.39 16.85 27.26
CA THR A 47 -63.99 16.56 26.89
C THR A 47 -63.84 15.92 25.51
N THR A 48 -64.93 15.70 24.77
CA THR A 48 -64.89 15.16 23.40
C THR A 48 -64.05 16.02 22.44
N ILE A 49 -63.94 17.33 22.71
CA ILE A 49 -63.06 18.22 21.96
C ILE A 49 -61.58 17.90 22.21
N LEU A 50 -61.21 17.51 23.44
CA LEU A 50 -59.84 17.11 23.77
C LEU A 50 -59.45 15.84 23.02
N ASP A 51 -60.37 14.88 22.85
CA ASP A 51 -60.09 13.69 22.04
C ASP A 51 -59.81 14.05 20.58
N LYS A 52 -60.49 15.05 20.00
CA LYS A 52 -60.18 15.52 18.64
C LYS A 52 -58.77 16.10 18.51
N ILE A 53 -58.25 16.68 19.58
CA ILE A 53 -56.90 17.25 19.63
C ILE A 53 -55.87 16.14 19.86
N LEU A 54 -56.08 15.29 20.87
CA LEU A 54 -55.14 14.25 21.30
C LEU A 54 -55.10 13.06 20.33
N LEU A 55 -56.23 12.69 19.72
CA LEU A 55 -56.28 11.66 18.67
C LEU A 55 -55.90 12.21 17.29
N ASN A 56 -55.49 13.47 17.17
CA ASN A 56 -54.95 13.97 15.90
C ASN A 56 -53.55 13.39 15.68
N ARG A 57 -53.47 12.43 14.77
CA ARG A 57 -52.27 11.65 14.49
C ARG A 57 -51.32 12.32 13.50
N LYS A 58 -51.67 13.51 12.99
CA LYS A 58 -50.90 14.16 11.94
C LYS A 58 -49.52 14.55 12.47
N GLY A 59 -48.47 13.94 11.91
CA GLY A 59 -47.08 14.18 12.30
C GLY A 59 -46.56 13.29 13.44
N LEU A 60 -47.37 12.35 13.95
CA LEU A 60 -46.98 11.39 14.99
C LEU A 60 -46.60 10.01 14.44
N GLY A 61 -46.51 9.88 13.11
CA GLY A 61 -46.25 8.59 12.48
C GLY A 61 -47.35 7.56 12.72
N GLU A 62 -46.97 6.29 12.60
CA GLU A 62 -47.88 5.16 12.72
C GLU A 62 -48.15 4.77 14.18
N THR A 63 -47.12 4.85 15.02
CA THR A 63 -47.13 4.40 16.42
C THR A 63 -47.15 5.54 17.43
N GLY A 64 -46.99 6.79 17.01
CA GLY A 64 -47.00 7.89 17.96
C GLY A 64 -48.36 8.10 18.62
N GLU A 65 -48.37 8.38 19.92
CA GLU A 65 -49.58 8.56 20.71
C GLU A 65 -49.40 9.74 21.66
N VAL A 66 -50.47 10.51 21.84
CA VAL A 66 -50.52 11.56 22.86
C VAL A 66 -51.74 11.31 23.72
N TYR A 67 -51.54 11.23 25.03
CA TYR A 67 -52.62 10.93 25.97
C TYR A 67 -52.41 11.60 27.33
N LEU A 68 -53.48 11.67 28.10
CA LEU A 68 -53.53 12.30 29.42
C LEU A 68 -53.72 11.23 30.49
N VAL A 69 -53.04 11.39 31.62
CA VAL A 69 -53.14 10.51 32.80
C VAL A 69 -53.44 11.35 34.03
N ASN A 70 -54.39 10.93 34.86
CA ASN A 70 -54.73 11.65 36.09
C ASN A 70 -53.79 11.28 37.26
N THR A 71 -54.04 11.89 38.42
CA THR A 71 -53.29 11.63 39.66
C THR A 71 -53.43 10.20 40.20
N ASP A 72 -54.48 9.46 39.84
CA ASP A 72 -54.67 8.05 40.17
C ASP A 72 -53.96 7.09 39.19
N LYS A 73 -53.12 7.63 38.29
CA LYS A 73 -52.43 6.89 37.21
C LYS A 73 -53.39 6.23 36.21
N MET A 74 -54.61 6.74 36.08
CA MET A 74 -55.58 6.28 35.09
C MET A 74 -55.52 7.18 33.86
N MET A 75 -55.53 6.58 32.68
CA MET A 75 -55.69 7.32 31.43
C MET A 75 -57.04 8.03 31.43
N ILE A 76 -57.09 9.31 31.04
CA ILE A 76 -58.32 10.11 31.01
C ILE A 76 -58.72 10.59 29.60
N SER A 77 -57.83 10.39 28.63
CA SER A 77 -58.11 10.53 27.20
C SER A 77 -58.33 9.17 26.55
N GLU A 78 -58.81 9.14 25.30
CA GLU A 78 -58.79 7.91 24.52
C GLU A 78 -57.37 7.52 24.10
N SER A 79 -57.18 6.22 23.86
CA SER A 79 -55.95 5.66 23.30
C SER A 79 -56.09 5.41 21.80
N ARG A 80 -54.96 5.50 21.09
CA ARG A 80 -54.80 5.07 19.70
C ARG A 80 -54.88 3.54 19.57
N PHE A 81 -54.45 2.81 20.59
CA PHE A 81 -54.27 1.35 20.57
C PHE A 81 -55.38 0.60 21.29
N ILE A 82 -55.98 1.20 22.32
CA ILE A 82 -57.01 0.57 23.16
C ILE A 82 -58.33 1.32 22.99
N LYS A 83 -59.41 0.59 22.69
CA LYS A 83 -60.77 1.16 22.62
C LYS A 83 -61.31 1.43 24.02
N ASN A 84 -61.95 2.58 24.23
CA ASN A 84 -62.52 3.00 25.51
C ASN A 84 -61.48 3.00 26.64
N ALA A 85 -60.28 3.52 26.34
CA ALA A 85 -59.17 3.48 27.28
C ALA A 85 -59.33 4.49 28.43
N ALA A 86 -60.08 5.57 28.19
CA ALA A 86 -60.34 6.58 29.19
C ALA A 86 -61.03 5.98 30.43
N PHE A 87 -60.43 6.19 31.60
CA PHE A 87 -60.78 5.65 32.91
C PHE A 87 -60.73 4.12 33.04
N ALA A 88 -60.28 3.39 32.01
CA ALA A 88 -60.18 1.94 32.00
C ALA A 88 -58.73 1.42 31.93
N GLN A 89 -57.83 2.19 31.32
CA GLN A 89 -56.41 1.84 31.21
C GLN A 89 -55.59 2.49 32.34
N GLN A 90 -54.89 1.68 33.12
CA GLN A 90 -53.90 2.17 34.08
C GLN A 90 -52.56 2.42 33.37
N VAL A 91 -51.94 3.56 33.65
CA VAL A 91 -50.64 3.95 33.13
C VAL A 91 -49.69 4.18 34.30
N ASP A 92 -49.13 3.09 34.81
CA ASP A 92 -48.11 3.14 35.87
C ASP A 92 -46.70 3.05 35.28
N THR A 93 -46.35 4.04 34.46
CA THR A 93 -45.05 4.14 33.81
C THR A 93 -44.10 5.05 34.59
N PHE A 94 -42.79 4.88 34.39
CA PHE A 94 -41.76 5.68 35.06
C PHE A 94 -42.00 7.21 34.97
N PRO A 95 -42.35 7.80 33.81
CA PRO A 95 -42.62 9.24 33.72
C PRO A 95 -43.82 9.69 34.54
N VAL A 96 -44.89 8.90 34.58
CA VAL A 96 -46.07 9.21 35.39
C VAL A 96 -45.70 9.20 36.88
N GLN A 97 -44.92 8.20 37.31
CA GLN A 97 -44.44 8.13 38.69
C GLN A 97 -43.58 9.34 39.07
N GLU A 98 -42.60 9.72 38.23
CA GLU A 98 -41.71 10.86 38.51
C GLU A 98 -42.44 12.20 38.46
N CYS A 99 -43.38 12.39 37.52
CA CYS A 99 -44.19 13.60 37.47
C CYS A 99 -45.09 13.71 38.72
N LEU A 100 -45.80 12.65 39.12
CA LEU A 100 -46.67 12.71 40.28
C LEU A 100 -45.90 12.84 41.60
N ALA A 101 -44.73 12.19 41.72
CA ALA A 101 -43.92 12.23 42.94
C ALA A 101 -43.08 13.51 43.08
N ARG A 102 -42.45 13.95 41.99
CA ARG A 102 -41.45 15.04 41.99
C ARG A 102 -41.85 16.23 41.14
N GLY A 103 -42.68 16.03 40.12
CA GLY A 103 -43.08 17.08 39.17
C GLY A 103 -42.06 17.40 38.13
N VAL A 104 -41.32 16.39 37.71
CA VAL A 104 -40.27 16.55 36.71
C VAL A 104 -40.79 16.01 35.40
N ASP A 105 -40.63 16.81 34.35
CA ASP A 105 -40.85 16.40 32.98
C ASP A 105 -39.76 15.40 32.57
N ILE A 106 -40.15 14.30 31.96
CA ILE A 106 -39.23 13.24 31.52
C ILE A 106 -39.18 13.21 30.00
N ASN A 107 -37.96 13.17 29.45
CA ASN A 107 -37.69 12.94 28.04
C ASN A 107 -36.65 11.83 27.90
N LYS A 108 -37.08 10.58 27.68
CA LYS A 108 -36.18 9.44 27.52
C LYS A 108 -36.90 8.22 26.93
N SER A 109 -36.11 7.17 26.68
CA SER A 109 -36.63 5.84 26.38
C SER A 109 -37.14 5.11 27.63
N TYR A 110 -38.31 4.49 27.52
CA TYR A 110 -38.90 3.64 28.57
C TYR A 110 -39.97 2.72 27.96
N PRO A 111 -40.33 1.61 28.62
CA PRO A 111 -41.50 0.82 28.22
C PRO A 111 -42.80 1.55 28.58
N ASP A 112 -43.71 1.65 27.62
CA ASP A 112 -45.04 2.25 27.83
C ASP A 112 -45.99 1.33 28.60
N TYR A 113 -47.26 1.72 28.72
CA TYR A 113 -48.30 0.90 29.36
C TYR A 113 -48.60 -0.43 28.63
N ARG A 114 -48.16 -0.57 27.36
CA ARG A 114 -48.21 -1.82 26.57
C ARG A 114 -46.94 -2.66 26.75
N SER A 115 -45.99 -2.20 27.57
CA SER A 115 -44.65 -2.77 27.73
C SER A 115 -43.80 -2.75 26.44
N VAL A 116 -44.11 -1.85 25.52
CA VAL A 116 -43.34 -1.64 24.28
C VAL A 116 -42.28 -0.57 24.53
N PRO A 117 -41.00 -0.77 24.12
CA PRO A 117 -39.99 0.27 24.19
C PRO A 117 -40.35 1.46 23.29
N ILE A 118 -40.51 2.63 23.90
CA ILE A 118 -40.83 3.88 23.22
C ILE A 118 -39.83 4.97 23.58
N VAL A 119 -39.74 6.01 22.74
CA VAL A 119 -39.15 7.30 23.12
C VAL A 119 -40.31 8.22 23.48
N GLY A 120 -40.29 8.75 24.70
CA GLY A 120 -41.43 9.47 25.23
C GLY A 120 -41.04 10.76 25.94
N PHE A 121 -41.94 11.73 25.84
CA PHE A 121 -41.94 12.98 26.59
C PHE A 121 -43.14 13.02 27.52
N SER A 122 -42.94 13.47 28.75
CA SER A 122 -44.01 13.77 29.70
C SER A 122 -43.95 15.22 30.14
N TYR A 123 -45.12 15.86 30.15
CA TYR A 123 -45.32 17.20 30.70
C TYR A 123 -46.19 17.11 31.94
N CYS A 124 -45.66 17.61 33.05
CA CYS A 124 -46.28 17.53 34.35
C CYS A 124 -47.13 18.76 34.64
N ALA A 125 -48.42 18.72 34.29
CA ALA A 125 -49.36 19.80 34.56
C ALA A 125 -49.89 19.72 36.00
N LYS A 126 -49.01 19.91 37.00
CA LYS A 126 -49.35 19.81 38.43
C LYS A 126 -50.56 20.65 38.82
N ASP A 127 -50.63 21.90 38.34
CA ASP A 127 -51.72 22.83 38.63
C ASP A 127 -53.07 22.37 38.05
N LEU A 128 -53.04 21.50 37.05
CA LEU A 128 -54.20 20.95 36.35
C LEU A 128 -54.48 19.48 36.71
N GLY A 129 -53.67 18.85 37.57
CA GLY A 129 -53.93 17.50 38.06
C GLY A 129 -53.78 16.37 37.02
N PHE A 130 -53.00 16.57 35.95
CA PHE A 130 -52.75 15.53 34.95
C PHE A 130 -51.30 15.52 34.44
N VAL A 131 -50.92 14.39 33.85
CA VAL A 131 -49.68 14.20 33.10
C VAL A 131 -50.03 14.04 31.63
N LEU A 132 -49.40 14.84 30.77
CA LEU A 132 -49.51 14.67 29.32
C LEU A 132 -48.31 13.86 28.84
N LEU A 133 -48.56 12.75 28.15
CA LEU A 133 -47.51 11.92 27.55
C LEU A 133 -47.61 12.01 26.03
N ALA A 134 -46.45 12.10 25.38
CA ALA A 134 -46.29 11.98 23.95
C ALA A 134 -45.22 10.92 23.69
N GLU A 135 -45.60 9.81 23.08
CA GLU A 135 -44.80 8.59 22.98
C GLU A 135 -44.76 8.10 21.53
N ILE A 136 -43.68 7.48 21.10
CA ILE A 136 -43.55 6.85 19.78
C ILE A 136 -42.65 5.60 19.88
N ASP A 137 -43.02 4.52 19.21
CA ASP A 137 -42.27 3.26 19.30
C ASP A 137 -40.83 3.43 18.79
N GLU A 138 -39.86 2.92 19.53
CA GLU A 138 -38.45 2.96 19.14
C GLU A 138 -38.22 2.30 17.77
N ALA A 139 -38.93 1.21 17.52
CA ALA A 139 -38.84 0.48 16.25
C ALA A 139 -39.22 1.36 15.04
N GLU A 140 -40.15 2.30 15.18
CA GLU A 140 -40.51 3.22 14.10
C GLU A 140 -39.42 4.28 13.90
N ILE A 141 -38.92 4.88 14.99
CA ILE A 141 -37.85 5.89 14.93
C ILE A 141 -36.58 5.33 14.28
N PHE A 142 -36.19 4.11 14.65
CA PHE A 142 -34.94 3.52 14.20
C PHE A 142 -35.04 2.79 12.86
N LYS A 143 -36.25 2.51 12.34
CA LYS A 143 -36.42 1.79 11.06
C LYS A 143 -35.70 2.48 9.89
N PRO A 144 -35.81 3.82 9.67
CA PRO A 144 -35.05 4.49 8.62
C PRO A 144 -33.53 4.38 8.81
N ILE A 145 -33.05 4.47 10.06
CA ILE A 145 -31.62 4.38 10.40
C ILE A 145 -31.08 2.97 10.08
N VAL A 146 -31.82 1.93 10.47
CA VAL A 146 -31.43 0.53 10.21
C VAL A 146 -31.46 0.22 8.72
N SER A 147 -32.44 0.73 7.98
CA SER A 147 -32.51 0.58 6.52
C SER A 147 -31.30 1.21 5.84
N LEU A 148 -30.97 2.46 6.20
CA LEU A 148 -29.80 3.18 5.68
C LEU A 148 -28.49 2.44 5.98
N ARG A 149 -28.32 1.96 7.23
CA ARG A 149 -27.14 1.17 7.63
C ARG A 149 -26.97 -0.06 6.73
N ASN A 150 -28.04 -0.81 6.49
CA ASN A 150 -27.98 -2.04 5.70
C ASN A 150 -27.67 -1.73 4.22
N GLU A 151 -28.21 -0.63 3.67
CA GLU A 151 -27.89 -0.16 2.32
C GLU A 151 -26.40 0.22 2.20
N LEU A 152 -25.87 0.98 3.16
CA LEU A 152 -24.45 1.34 3.21
C LEU A 152 -23.53 0.11 3.31
N LEU A 153 -23.90 -0.88 4.14
CA LEU A 153 -23.14 -2.14 4.25
C LEU A 153 -23.14 -2.92 2.93
N GLY A 154 -24.28 -2.96 2.23
CA GLY A 154 -24.39 -3.60 0.91
C GLY A 154 -23.46 -2.94 -0.12
N ILE A 155 -23.46 -1.61 -0.19
CA ILE A 155 -22.56 -0.84 -1.07
C ILE A 155 -21.09 -1.14 -0.72
N GLY A 156 -20.74 -1.17 0.57
CA GLY A 156 -19.38 -1.47 1.03
C GLY A 156 -18.89 -2.86 0.61
N ILE A 157 -19.75 -3.88 0.68
CA ILE A 157 -19.42 -5.25 0.22
C ILE A 157 -19.15 -5.27 -1.28
N VAL A 158 -20.00 -4.61 -2.08
CA VAL A 158 -19.83 -4.53 -3.53
C VAL A 158 -18.52 -3.83 -3.90
N LEU A 159 -18.23 -2.68 -3.29
CA LEU A 159 -16.98 -1.95 -3.52
C LEU A 159 -15.74 -2.77 -3.14
N THR A 160 -15.79 -3.48 -2.01
CA THR A 160 -14.69 -4.36 -1.58
C THR A 160 -14.46 -5.49 -2.58
N GLY A 161 -15.53 -6.12 -3.06
CA GLY A 161 -15.44 -7.16 -4.10
C GLY A 161 -14.82 -6.66 -5.40
N LEU A 162 -15.20 -5.44 -5.84
CA LEU A 162 -14.61 -4.80 -7.02
C LEU A 162 -13.12 -4.50 -6.86
N ILE A 163 -12.70 -4.01 -5.68
CA ILE A 163 -11.28 -3.77 -5.38
C ILE A 163 -10.47 -5.07 -5.43
N VAL A 164 -11.00 -6.15 -4.85
CA VAL A 164 -10.32 -7.47 -4.89
C VAL A 164 -10.23 -7.99 -6.31
N ALA A 165 -11.31 -7.93 -7.08
CA ALA A 165 -11.34 -8.38 -8.47
C ALA A 165 -10.35 -7.61 -9.35
N THR A 166 -10.36 -6.28 -9.28
CA THR A 166 -9.42 -5.41 -10.01
C THR A 166 -7.97 -5.69 -9.59
N THR A 167 -7.70 -5.88 -8.30
CA THR A 167 -6.36 -6.25 -7.80
C THR A 167 -5.87 -7.56 -8.41
N ILE A 168 -6.74 -8.59 -8.49
CA ILE A 168 -6.39 -9.87 -9.09
C ILE A 168 -6.08 -9.71 -10.59
N VAL A 169 -6.89 -8.93 -11.31
CA VAL A 169 -6.70 -8.66 -12.74
C VAL A 169 -5.37 -7.94 -12.98
N VAL A 170 -5.08 -6.86 -12.25
CA VAL A 170 -3.82 -6.11 -12.39
C VAL A 170 -2.62 -6.97 -12.00
N SER A 171 -2.71 -7.72 -10.91
CA SER A 171 -1.61 -8.59 -10.45
C SER A 171 -1.25 -9.66 -11.49
N ARG A 172 -2.27 -10.29 -12.10
CA ARG A 172 -2.07 -11.36 -13.09
C ARG A 172 -1.77 -10.82 -14.49
N GLY A 173 -2.39 -9.72 -14.90
CA GLY A 173 -2.25 -9.14 -16.23
C GLY A 173 -0.99 -8.29 -16.39
N ILE A 174 -0.57 -7.58 -15.35
CA ILE A 174 0.51 -6.58 -15.46
C ILE A 174 1.68 -6.93 -14.55
N THR A 175 1.45 -7.05 -13.23
CA THR A 175 2.54 -7.15 -12.24
C THR A 175 3.41 -8.40 -12.43
N ARG A 176 2.80 -9.59 -12.58
CA ARG A 176 3.53 -10.85 -12.73
C ARG A 176 4.38 -10.90 -14.03
N PRO A 177 3.84 -10.58 -15.22
CA PRO A 177 4.65 -10.49 -16.43
C PRO A 177 5.85 -9.55 -16.32
N LEU A 178 5.67 -8.36 -15.73
CA LEU A 178 6.77 -7.40 -15.56
C LEU A 178 7.85 -7.90 -14.61
N LEU A 179 7.49 -8.56 -13.50
CA LEU A 179 8.47 -9.18 -12.61
C LEU A 179 9.26 -10.28 -13.30
N ASN A 180 8.59 -11.13 -14.10
CA ASN A 180 9.27 -12.16 -14.88
C ASN A 180 10.25 -11.56 -15.90
N LEU A 181 9.90 -10.45 -16.56
CA LEU A 181 10.79 -9.76 -17.49
C LEU A 181 11.99 -9.12 -16.78
N ARG A 182 11.78 -8.49 -15.61
CA ARG A 182 12.86 -7.94 -14.79
C ARG A 182 13.85 -9.03 -14.39
N ASP A 183 13.36 -10.16 -13.90
CA ASP A 183 14.20 -11.28 -13.45
C ASP A 183 14.94 -11.92 -14.63
N ALA A 184 14.33 -11.98 -15.81
CA ALA A 184 15.01 -12.42 -17.03
C ALA A 184 16.13 -11.45 -17.44
N ALA A 185 15.91 -10.14 -17.32
CA ALA A 185 16.92 -9.13 -17.62
C ALA A 185 18.13 -9.20 -16.67
N ASP A 186 17.89 -9.37 -15.38
CA ASP A 186 18.95 -9.54 -14.38
C ASP A 186 19.81 -10.79 -14.66
N ARG A 187 19.18 -11.92 -15.03
CA ARG A 187 19.89 -13.15 -15.42
C ARG A 187 20.76 -12.97 -16.67
N ILE A 188 20.22 -12.32 -17.70
CA ILE A 188 21.00 -11.99 -18.92
C ILE A 188 22.19 -11.10 -18.57
N GLY A 189 22.01 -10.12 -17.69
CA GLY A 189 23.09 -9.26 -17.20
C GLY A 189 24.22 -10.03 -16.51
N ARG A 190 23.91 -11.17 -15.87
CA ARG A 190 24.90 -12.09 -15.28
C ARG A 190 25.50 -13.09 -16.28
N GLY A 191 25.08 -13.07 -17.55
CA GLY A 191 25.54 -14.03 -18.57
C GLY A 191 24.79 -15.36 -18.56
N GLU A 192 23.68 -15.48 -17.83
CA GLU A 192 22.84 -16.69 -17.80
C GLU A 192 21.76 -16.62 -18.90
N PHE A 193 21.96 -17.35 -20.01
CA PHE A 193 21.05 -17.28 -21.17
C PHE A 193 20.04 -18.44 -21.25
N ASP A 194 20.10 -19.43 -20.38
CA ASP A 194 19.35 -20.69 -20.53
C ASP A 194 17.86 -20.60 -20.17
N HIS A 195 17.43 -19.49 -19.56
CA HIS A 195 16.05 -19.31 -19.15
C HIS A 195 15.19 -18.69 -20.27
N GLN A 196 14.19 -19.44 -20.74
CA GLN A 196 13.22 -18.93 -21.72
C GLN A 196 12.18 -18.02 -21.07
N ILE A 197 11.94 -16.87 -21.71
CA ILE A 197 10.96 -15.89 -21.24
C ILE A 197 9.57 -16.32 -21.69
N LYS A 198 8.83 -16.94 -20.77
CA LYS A 198 7.46 -17.42 -21.01
C LYS A 198 6.44 -16.39 -20.56
N VAL A 199 6.27 -15.33 -21.34
CA VAL A 199 5.19 -14.35 -21.13
C VAL A 199 4.07 -14.65 -22.12
N LYS A 200 2.91 -15.08 -21.60
CA LYS A 200 1.68 -15.33 -22.38
C LYS A 200 0.76 -14.12 -22.40
N SER A 201 1.33 -12.93 -22.59
CA SER A 201 0.52 -11.72 -22.76
C SER A 201 0.30 -11.43 -24.24
N THR A 202 -0.86 -10.86 -24.58
CA THR A 202 -1.23 -10.49 -25.97
C THR A 202 -1.28 -8.97 -26.17
N ASP A 203 -0.86 -8.22 -25.17
CA ASP A 203 -0.80 -6.75 -25.15
C ASP A 203 0.64 -6.26 -25.42
N GLU A 204 0.91 -5.00 -25.13
CA GLU A 204 2.22 -4.37 -25.26
C GLU A 204 3.30 -5.06 -24.41
N ILE A 205 2.94 -5.69 -23.29
CA ILE A 205 3.87 -6.48 -22.48
C ILE A 205 4.24 -7.77 -23.21
N GLY A 206 3.28 -8.36 -23.93
CA GLY A 206 3.50 -9.52 -24.79
C GLY A 206 4.47 -9.21 -25.92
N ASP A 207 4.30 -8.08 -26.58
CA ASP A 207 5.20 -7.64 -27.65
C ASP A 207 6.59 -7.27 -27.12
N LEU A 208 6.68 -6.60 -25.97
CA LEU A 208 7.93 -6.35 -25.28
C LEU A 208 8.66 -7.67 -24.96
N ALA A 209 7.95 -8.67 -24.46
CA ALA A 209 8.54 -9.98 -24.16
C ALA A 209 9.10 -10.68 -25.40
N LYS A 210 8.43 -10.56 -26.56
CA LYS A 210 8.95 -11.09 -27.84
C LYS A 210 10.24 -10.39 -28.26
N GLN A 211 10.29 -9.06 -28.18
CA GLN A 211 11.49 -8.27 -28.50
C GLN A 211 12.65 -8.62 -27.57
N PHE A 212 12.35 -8.78 -26.29
CA PHE A 212 13.33 -9.14 -25.29
C PHE A 212 13.89 -10.56 -25.51
N GLU A 213 13.05 -11.52 -25.89
CA GLU A 213 13.51 -12.87 -26.27
C GLU A 213 14.39 -12.84 -27.53
N ALA A 214 14.08 -11.99 -28.52
CA ALA A 214 14.94 -11.81 -29.69
C ALA A 214 16.31 -11.21 -29.32
N MET A 215 16.35 -10.22 -28.42
CA MET A 215 17.58 -9.66 -27.88
C MET A 215 18.40 -10.73 -27.15
N ARG A 216 17.78 -11.52 -26.26
CA ARG A 216 18.45 -12.60 -25.52
C ARG A 216 19.15 -13.56 -26.47
N LYS A 217 18.46 -14.01 -27.53
CA LYS A 217 19.03 -14.91 -28.55
C LYS A 217 20.22 -14.27 -29.28
N ASN A 218 20.09 -13.01 -29.70
CA ASN A 218 21.17 -12.30 -30.40
C ASN A 218 22.42 -12.16 -29.52
N VAL A 219 22.25 -11.78 -28.25
CA VAL A 219 23.36 -11.66 -27.30
C VAL A 219 24.01 -13.02 -27.04
N GLN A 220 23.22 -14.08 -26.85
CA GLN A 220 23.73 -15.44 -26.66
C GLN A 220 24.55 -15.90 -27.87
N GLU A 221 24.04 -15.70 -29.10
CA GLU A 221 24.72 -16.06 -30.34
C GLU A 221 26.03 -15.29 -30.52
N LYS A 222 26.03 -13.96 -30.31
CA LYS A 222 27.24 -13.15 -30.38
C LYS A 222 28.29 -13.58 -29.36
N ASN A 223 27.90 -13.88 -28.13
CA ASN A 223 28.83 -14.36 -27.11
C ASN A 223 29.43 -15.72 -27.47
N MET A 224 28.63 -16.65 -27.99
CA MET A 224 29.14 -17.95 -28.47
C MET A 224 30.13 -17.78 -29.62
N ASN A 225 29.78 -16.97 -30.63
CA ASN A 225 30.65 -16.71 -31.77
C ASN A 225 31.95 -16.03 -31.36
N LEU A 226 31.88 -15.05 -30.44
CA LEU A 226 33.05 -14.37 -29.91
C LEU A 226 33.96 -15.34 -29.15
N ASN A 227 33.40 -16.21 -28.30
CA ASN A 227 34.18 -17.21 -27.57
C ASN A 227 34.88 -18.21 -28.49
N VAL A 228 34.23 -18.62 -29.58
CA VAL A 228 34.84 -19.48 -30.61
C VAL A 228 35.99 -18.75 -31.30
N LEU A 229 35.76 -17.50 -31.74
CA LEU A 229 36.79 -16.69 -32.41
C LEU A 229 38.00 -16.42 -31.51
N VAL A 230 37.77 -16.06 -30.25
CA VAL A 230 38.85 -15.83 -29.26
C VAL A 230 39.65 -17.11 -29.06
N LYS A 231 38.98 -18.27 -28.96
CA LYS A 231 39.65 -19.57 -28.81
C LYS A 231 40.49 -19.93 -30.03
N GLU A 232 39.96 -19.70 -31.24
CA GLU A 232 40.67 -19.94 -32.49
C GLU A 232 41.92 -19.05 -32.60
N ARG A 233 41.78 -17.74 -32.37
CA ARG A 233 42.91 -16.81 -32.39
C ARG A 233 43.97 -17.11 -31.32
N THR A 234 43.54 -17.49 -30.12
CA THR A 234 44.47 -17.87 -29.05
C THR A 234 45.25 -19.12 -29.44
N LYS A 235 44.59 -20.10 -30.09
CA LYS A 235 45.24 -21.30 -30.59
C LYS A 235 46.23 -20.96 -31.71
N ASP A 236 45.83 -20.18 -32.71
CA ASP A 236 46.71 -19.76 -33.82
C ASP A 236 47.99 -19.09 -33.30
N LEU A 237 47.85 -18.16 -32.35
CA LEU A 237 48.99 -17.47 -31.73
C LEU A 237 49.90 -18.45 -30.98
N THR A 238 49.31 -19.38 -30.24
CA THR A 238 50.07 -20.40 -29.50
C THR A 238 50.83 -21.32 -30.45
N ASP A 239 50.20 -21.76 -31.55
CA ASP A 239 50.84 -22.62 -32.56
C ASP A 239 51.99 -21.89 -33.26
N ILE A 240 51.83 -20.61 -33.59
CA ILE A 240 52.91 -19.76 -34.14
C ILE A 240 54.05 -19.61 -33.13
N MET A 241 53.75 -19.30 -31.87
CA MET A 241 54.76 -19.16 -30.82
C MET A 241 55.55 -20.46 -30.62
N ASN A 242 54.87 -21.62 -30.59
CA ASN A 242 55.52 -22.92 -30.48
C ASN A 242 56.44 -23.23 -31.67
N ALA A 243 56.03 -22.89 -32.89
CA ALA A 243 56.85 -23.08 -34.08
C ALA A 243 58.11 -22.20 -34.05
N LEU A 244 57.99 -20.93 -33.62
CA LEU A 244 59.12 -20.03 -33.42
C LEU A 244 60.07 -20.55 -32.34
N ASP A 245 59.53 -21.00 -31.20
CA ASP A 245 60.33 -21.52 -30.07
C ASP A 245 61.09 -22.79 -30.42
N ALA A 246 60.59 -23.60 -31.35
CA ALA A 246 61.26 -24.81 -31.82
C ALA A 246 62.36 -24.54 -32.87
N THR A 247 62.25 -23.48 -33.67
CA THR A 247 63.06 -23.32 -34.91
C THR A 247 64.01 -22.15 -34.90
N ALA A 248 63.75 -21.10 -34.10
CA ALA A 248 64.54 -19.87 -34.10
C ALA A 248 64.95 -19.46 -32.68
N ILE A 249 66.06 -18.71 -32.58
CA ILE A 249 66.47 -18.06 -31.34
C ILE A 249 65.69 -16.75 -31.24
N VAL A 250 64.89 -16.59 -30.18
CA VAL A 250 64.05 -15.39 -29.98
C VAL A 250 64.37 -14.77 -28.61
N ALA A 251 64.58 -13.46 -28.62
CA ALA A 251 64.61 -12.62 -27.43
C ALA A 251 63.79 -11.37 -27.71
N ILE A 252 63.15 -10.86 -26.66
CA ILE A 252 62.41 -9.61 -26.68
C ILE A 252 63.02 -8.70 -25.64
N THR A 253 63.21 -7.43 -25.98
CA THR A 253 63.83 -6.42 -25.13
C THR A 253 62.95 -5.19 -25.00
N ASP A 254 63.06 -4.46 -23.88
CA ASP A 254 62.50 -3.12 -23.78
C ASP A 254 63.29 -2.12 -24.65
N LYS A 255 62.80 -0.88 -24.73
CA LYS A 255 63.49 0.22 -25.45
C LYS A 255 64.94 0.49 -25.03
N ASN A 256 65.39 0.02 -23.87
CA ASN A 256 66.75 0.18 -23.37
C ASN A 256 67.64 -1.04 -23.68
N GLY A 257 67.11 -2.06 -24.36
CA GLY A 257 67.79 -3.33 -24.63
C GLY A 257 67.84 -4.27 -23.43
N VAL A 258 66.97 -4.09 -22.43
CA VAL A 258 66.81 -5.01 -21.31
C VAL A 258 65.92 -6.17 -21.75
N ILE A 259 66.41 -7.40 -21.59
CA ILE A 259 65.70 -8.60 -21.99
C ILE A 259 64.45 -8.80 -21.11
N THR A 260 63.29 -8.87 -21.75
CA THR A 260 61.97 -9.08 -21.11
C THR A 260 61.41 -10.47 -21.37
N ARG A 261 61.84 -11.14 -22.45
CA ARG A 261 61.51 -12.53 -22.76
C ARG A 261 62.62 -13.18 -23.57
N VAL A 262 62.84 -14.47 -23.36
CA VAL A 262 63.68 -15.33 -24.22
C VAL A 262 62.96 -16.64 -24.47
N ASN A 263 63.33 -17.36 -25.53
CA ASN A 263 62.86 -18.71 -25.75
C ASN A 263 63.90 -19.77 -25.40
N GLN A 264 63.50 -21.04 -25.41
CA GLN A 264 64.36 -22.17 -25.02
C GLN A 264 65.63 -22.26 -25.89
N LYS A 265 65.54 -21.99 -27.19
CA LYS A 265 66.70 -21.97 -28.10
C LYS A 265 67.72 -20.91 -27.72
N PHE A 266 67.28 -19.75 -27.24
CA PHE A 266 68.16 -18.70 -26.73
C PHE A 266 68.92 -19.15 -25.47
N VAL A 267 68.22 -19.82 -24.54
CA VAL A 267 68.81 -20.40 -23.33
C VAL A 267 69.86 -21.47 -23.70
N GLU A 268 69.51 -22.39 -24.59
CA GLU A 268 70.38 -23.48 -25.06
C GLU A 268 71.69 -22.97 -25.68
N ILE A 269 71.62 -22.00 -26.60
CA ILE A 269 72.80 -21.51 -27.31
C ILE A 269 73.67 -20.57 -26.47
N SER A 270 73.05 -19.77 -25.58
CA SER A 270 73.78 -18.80 -24.76
C SER A 270 74.40 -19.43 -23.52
N GLY A 271 73.88 -20.58 -23.05
CA GLY A 271 74.33 -21.27 -21.84
C GLY A 271 73.92 -20.58 -20.54
N TYR A 272 73.14 -19.50 -20.60
CA TYR A 272 72.54 -18.84 -19.43
C TYR A 272 71.17 -19.43 -19.14
N GLN A 273 70.82 -19.52 -17.85
CA GLN A 273 69.45 -19.84 -17.46
C GLN A 273 68.53 -18.64 -17.73
N GLU A 274 67.24 -18.90 -17.97
CA GLU A 274 66.27 -17.84 -18.27
C GLU A 274 66.24 -16.73 -17.19
N ASN A 275 66.25 -17.12 -15.91
CA ASN A 275 66.28 -16.18 -14.79
C ASN A 275 67.55 -15.32 -14.71
N GLU A 276 68.65 -15.74 -15.35
CA GLU A 276 69.90 -14.98 -15.46
C GLU A 276 69.87 -14.00 -16.64
N LEU A 277 69.01 -14.24 -17.63
CA LEU A 277 68.84 -13.42 -18.82
C LEU A 277 67.79 -12.34 -18.62
N LEU A 278 66.67 -12.68 -17.98
CA LEU A 278 65.56 -11.74 -17.75
C LEU A 278 66.03 -10.56 -16.87
N GLY A 279 65.71 -9.33 -17.31
CA GLY A 279 66.12 -8.10 -16.63
C GLY A 279 67.58 -7.69 -16.88
N GLN A 280 68.37 -8.51 -17.59
CA GLN A 280 69.72 -8.12 -18.00
C GLN A 280 69.71 -7.40 -19.34
N ASN A 281 70.66 -6.49 -19.52
CA ASN A 281 70.84 -5.87 -20.83
C ASN A 281 71.49 -6.84 -21.81
N HIS A 282 71.00 -6.88 -23.06
CA HIS A 282 71.44 -7.81 -24.10
C HIS A 282 72.96 -7.80 -24.36
N ARG A 283 73.65 -6.73 -23.96
CA ARG A 283 75.12 -6.63 -23.94
C ARG A 283 75.84 -7.71 -23.11
N ILE A 284 75.13 -8.47 -22.26
CA ILE A 284 75.70 -9.62 -21.52
C ILE A 284 76.34 -10.65 -22.46
N LEU A 285 75.86 -10.76 -23.71
CA LEU A 285 76.37 -11.67 -24.74
C LEU A 285 77.52 -11.09 -25.58
N LYS A 286 77.97 -9.86 -25.30
CA LYS A 286 78.96 -9.15 -26.12
C LYS A 286 80.29 -9.91 -26.17
N SER A 287 80.72 -10.27 -27.38
CA SER A 287 81.97 -11.01 -27.61
C SER A 287 83.24 -10.14 -27.64
N GLY A 288 83.08 -8.84 -27.90
CA GLY A 288 84.19 -7.91 -28.15
C GLY A 288 84.73 -7.93 -29.59
N TYR A 289 84.13 -8.73 -30.48
CA TYR A 289 84.59 -8.85 -31.87
C TYR A 289 84.21 -7.67 -32.76
N HIS A 290 82.97 -7.19 -32.64
CA HIS A 290 82.45 -6.09 -33.47
C HIS A 290 82.87 -4.73 -32.90
N PRO A 291 83.29 -3.76 -33.75
CA PRO A 291 83.67 -2.43 -33.32
C PRO A 291 82.46 -1.67 -32.75
N GLN A 292 82.70 -0.59 -32.02
CA GLN A 292 81.63 0.20 -31.42
C GLN A 292 80.69 0.79 -32.49
N GLU A 293 81.23 1.23 -33.64
CA GLU A 293 80.42 1.82 -34.72
C GLU A 293 79.38 0.83 -35.27
N PHE A 294 79.62 -0.48 -35.20
CA PHE A 294 78.67 -1.50 -35.64
C PHE A 294 77.39 -1.47 -34.80
N PHE A 295 77.52 -1.44 -33.47
CA PHE A 295 76.36 -1.40 -32.58
C PHE A 295 75.69 -0.03 -32.57
N GLU A 296 76.44 1.06 -32.75
CA GLU A 296 75.86 2.41 -32.91
C GLU A 296 75.00 2.50 -34.16
N ASN A 297 75.45 1.93 -35.28
CA ASN A 297 74.66 1.83 -36.50
C ASN A 297 73.37 1.01 -36.25
N MET A 298 73.52 -0.20 -35.68
CA MET A 298 72.36 -1.03 -35.32
C MET A 298 71.33 -0.25 -34.48
N TRP A 299 71.76 0.43 -33.42
CA TRP A 299 70.88 1.24 -32.58
C TRP A 299 70.25 2.40 -33.35
N SER A 300 71.00 3.08 -34.24
CA SER A 300 70.45 4.16 -35.07
C SER A 300 69.36 3.67 -36.03
N VAL A 301 69.44 2.42 -36.51
CA VAL A 301 68.44 1.83 -37.41
C VAL A 301 67.18 1.41 -36.65
N ILE A 302 67.34 0.69 -35.54
CA ILE A 302 66.17 0.16 -34.80
C ILE A 302 65.42 1.25 -34.04
N THR A 303 66.11 2.30 -33.61
CA THR A 303 65.46 3.44 -32.93
C THR A 303 64.63 4.32 -33.87
N THR A 304 64.88 4.28 -35.19
CA THR A 304 64.02 4.94 -36.20
C THR A 304 62.85 4.06 -36.64
N GLY A 305 62.61 2.94 -35.97
CA GLY A 305 61.54 2.00 -36.32
C GLY A 305 61.83 1.14 -37.56
N THR A 306 63.10 1.08 -38.00
CA THR A 306 63.50 0.30 -39.17
C THR A 306 64.07 -1.06 -38.75
N ILE A 307 63.84 -2.09 -39.55
CA ILE A 307 64.38 -3.44 -39.30
C ILE A 307 65.89 -3.43 -39.52
N PHE A 308 66.64 -4.00 -38.59
CA PHE A 308 68.07 -4.25 -38.74
C PHE A 308 68.34 -5.72 -39.04
N GLU A 309 69.24 -5.99 -39.99
CA GLU A 309 69.75 -7.34 -40.28
C GLU A 309 71.27 -7.36 -40.22
N GLY A 310 71.84 -8.37 -39.58
CA GLY A 310 73.30 -8.53 -39.51
C GLY A 310 73.76 -9.83 -38.86
N GLU A 311 75.03 -10.17 -39.02
CA GLU A 311 75.64 -11.33 -38.35
C GLU A 311 76.38 -10.88 -37.08
N ILE A 312 75.95 -11.37 -35.92
CA ILE A 312 76.50 -10.99 -34.62
C ILE A 312 77.24 -12.16 -34.02
N LYS A 313 78.52 -11.94 -33.68
CA LYS A 313 79.31 -12.90 -32.88
C LYS A 313 79.02 -12.64 -31.41
N ASN A 314 78.42 -13.62 -30.74
CA ASN A 314 78.11 -13.59 -29.32
C ASN A 314 79.05 -14.51 -28.53
N ARG A 315 79.13 -14.27 -27.22
CA ARG A 315 79.88 -15.10 -26.26
C ARG A 315 78.92 -15.73 -25.27
N ALA A 316 78.93 -17.05 -25.18
CA ALA A 316 78.15 -17.83 -24.24
C ALA A 316 78.72 -17.72 -22.81
N LYS A 317 77.94 -18.17 -21.82
CA LYS A 317 78.33 -18.12 -20.40
C LYS A 317 79.65 -18.84 -20.10
N ASP A 318 79.90 -19.95 -20.79
CA ASP A 318 81.12 -20.76 -20.66
C ASP A 318 82.35 -20.15 -21.37
N GLY A 319 82.18 -19.00 -22.04
CA GLY A 319 83.21 -18.30 -22.78
C GLY A 319 83.36 -18.74 -24.24
N THR A 320 82.59 -19.72 -24.71
CA THR A 320 82.56 -20.11 -26.13
C THR A 320 81.92 -19.02 -27.00
N TYR A 321 82.24 -19.03 -28.30
CA TYR A 321 81.71 -18.04 -29.24
C TYR A 321 80.78 -18.71 -30.25
N TYR A 322 79.68 -18.04 -30.56
CA TYR A 322 78.72 -18.47 -31.57
C TYR A 322 78.29 -17.30 -32.44
N TRP A 323 77.95 -17.59 -33.69
CA TRP A 323 77.45 -16.60 -34.65
C TRP A 323 75.95 -16.76 -34.81
N VAL A 324 75.24 -15.64 -34.82
CA VAL A 324 73.82 -15.59 -35.14
C VAL A 324 73.59 -14.63 -36.29
N LYS A 325 72.79 -15.06 -37.28
CA LYS A 325 72.18 -14.13 -38.23
C LYS A 325 70.95 -13.53 -37.55
N THR A 326 71.02 -12.25 -37.23
CA THR A 326 70.05 -11.55 -36.39
C THR A 326 69.21 -10.60 -37.25
N THR A 327 67.90 -10.66 -37.05
CA THR A 327 66.95 -9.65 -37.51
C THR A 327 66.29 -9.02 -36.28
N ILE A 328 66.38 -7.70 -36.14
CA ILE A 328 65.76 -6.95 -35.04
C ILE A 328 64.58 -6.16 -35.59
N VAL A 329 63.39 -6.41 -35.04
CA VAL A 329 62.13 -5.80 -35.51
C VAL A 329 61.60 -4.87 -34.43
N PRO A 330 61.59 -3.55 -34.65
CA PRO A 330 61.00 -2.61 -33.69
C PRO A 330 59.47 -2.74 -33.61
N PHE A 331 58.96 -2.88 -32.40
CA PHE A 331 57.53 -2.76 -32.08
C PHE A 331 57.25 -1.34 -31.61
N LEU A 332 56.39 -0.64 -32.36
CA LEU A 332 56.09 0.77 -32.15
C LEU A 332 54.86 0.95 -31.25
N ASP A 333 54.89 1.96 -30.40
CA ASP A 333 53.73 2.42 -29.62
C ASP A 333 52.75 3.24 -30.47
N GLU A 334 51.65 3.71 -29.86
CA GLU A 334 50.65 4.56 -30.52
C GLU A 334 51.21 5.89 -31.06
N SER A 335 52.37 6.33 -30.56
CA SER A 335 53.06 7.55 -31.02
C SER A 335 54.03 7.30 -32.18
N GLY A 336 54.21 6.04 -32.59
CA GLY A 336 55.17 5.63 -33.61
C GLY A 336 56.61 5.50 -33.09
N SER A 337 56.81 5.55 -31.77
CA SER A 337 58.12 5.38 -31.15
C SER A 337 58.37 3.91 -30.80
N PRO A 338 59.58 3.35 -30.99
CA PRO A 338 59.85 1.99 -30.57
C PRO A 338 59.73 1.81 -29.04
N GLU A 339 58.88 0.88 -28.63
CA GLU A 339 58.69 0.51 -27.22
C GLU A 339 59.44 -0.79 -26.87
N GLN A 340 59.57 -1.68 -27.84
CA GLN A 340 60.11 -3.03 -27.69
C GLN A 340 60.86 -3.45 -28.98
N TYR A 341 61.87 -4.30 -28.83
CA TYR A 341 62.66 -4.87 -29.93
C TYR A 341 62.83 -6.37 -29.79
#